data_AF-A0A7W5XGS1-F1
#
_entry.id   AF-A0A7W5XGS1-F1
#
_cell.length_a   1.000
_cell.length_b   1.000
_cell.length_c   1.000
_cell.angle_alpha   90.00
_cell.angle_beta   90.00
_cell.angle_gamma   90.00
#
_symmetry.space_group_name_H-M   'P 1'
#
loop_
_entity.id
_entity.type
_entity.pdbx_description
1 polymer ?
#
loop_
_entity_poly.entity_id
_entity_poly.type
_entity_poly.pdbx_seq_one_letter_code
_entity_poly.pdbx_strand_id
1 'polypeptide(L)'
;MPMLMAASGIALMVPTMTNVTLSSVEPSRAGIASGVLNTARQVGGMLGVETCGYFVRDTASTAFMHGMHLSLIVAVVVLFLGAALSFFCLDRER
;
A
#
# COMPACT_ATOMS: atom_id res chain seq x y z
N MET A 1 15.44 -12.03 7.26
CA MET A 1 15.92 -10.75 6.71
C MET A 1 14.92 -10.05 5.80
N PRO A 2 14.42 -10.64 4.69
CA PRO A 2 13.49 -9.94 3.80
C PRO A 2 12.19 -9.47 4.48
N MET A 3 11.61 -10.30 5.36
CA MET A 3 10.41 -9.93 6.12
C MET A 3 10.64 -8.77 7.12
N LEU A 4 11.86 -8.61 7.64
CA LEU A 4 12.18 -7.50 8.54
C LEU A 4 12.23 -6.17 7.78
N MET A 5 12.79 -6.17 6.56
CA MET A 5 12.81 -5.00 5.69
C MET A 5 11.40 -4.62 5.22
N ALA A 6 10.55 -5.61 4.91
CA ALA A 6 9.15 -5.36 4.58
C ALA A 6 8.37 -4.77 5.77
N ALA A 7 8.55 -5.36 6.97
CA ALA A 7 7.85 -4.93 8.18
C ALA A 7 8.27 -3.53 8.65
N SER A 8 9.55 -3.15 8.52
CA SER A 8 10.03 -1.83 8.93
C SER A 8 9.37 -0.70 8.13
N GLY A 9 9.22 -0.88 6.81
CA GLY A 9 8.53 0.10 5.96
C GLY A 9 7.08 0.32 6.37
N ILE A 10 6.33 -0.76 6.60
CA ILE A 10 4.93 -0.70 7.04
C ILE A 10 4.83 -0.05 8.43
N ALA A 11 5.72 -0.42 9.36
CA ALA A 11 5.73 0.11 10.73
C ALA A 11 5.95 1.62 10.77
N LEU A 12 6.71 2.19 9.83
CA LEU A 12 6.90 3.64 9.70
C LEU A 12 5.75 4.32 8.95
N MET A 13 5.23 3.68 7.90
CA MET A 13 4.21 4.26 7.03
C MET A 13 2.87 4.42 7.74
N VAL A 14 2.39 3.38 8.43
CA VAL A 14 1.05 3.35 9.04
C VAL A 14 0.81 4.48 10.05
N PRO A 15 1.67 4.73 11.06
CA PRO A 15 1.48 5.83 11.99
C PRO A 15 1.65 7.20 11.32
N THR A 16 2.60 7.34 10.39
CA THR A 16 2.82 8.59 9.64
C THR A 16 1.58 8.99 8.86
N MET A 17 1.01 8.06 8.08
CA MET A 17 -0.17 8.31 7.26
C MET A 17 -1.39 8.65 8.11
N THR A 18 -1.56 7.97 9.25
CA THR A 18 -2.63 8.24 10.21
C THR A 18 -2.50 9.64 10.80
N ASN A 19 -1.31 10.00 11.29
CA ASN A 19 -1.06 11.31 11.87
C ASN A 19 -1.29 12.44 10.86
N VAL A 20 -0.69 12.35 9.67
CA VAL A 20 -0.85 13.38 8.61
C VAL A 20 -2.32 13.54 8.23
N THR A 21 -3.06 12.44 8.08
CA THR A 21 -4.48 12.50 7.70
C THR A 21 -5.33 13.18 8.78
N LEU A 22 -5.14 12.80 10.05
CA LEU A 22 -5.92 13.34 11.15
C LEU A 22 -5.52 14.78 11.51
N SER A 23 -4.24 15.15 11.35
CA SER A 23 -3.76 16.51 11.61
C SER A 23 -4.17 17.50 10.51
N SER A 24 -4.55 17.02 9.33
CA SER A 24 -4.95 17.87 8.19
C SER A 24 -6.43 18.26 8.22
N VAL A 25 -7.20 17.80 9.22
CA VAL A 25 -8.63 18.11 9.36
C VAL A 25 -8.93 18.74 10.71
N GLU A 26 -10.03 19.49 10.79
CA GLU A 26 -10.53 19.99 12.07
C GLU A 26 -10.92 18.82 13.00
N PRO A 27 -10.70 18.93 14.33
CA PRO A 27 -11.00 17.85 15.28
C PRO A 27 -12.44 17.30 15.19
N SER A 28 -13.40 18.16 14.85
CA SER A 28 -14.81 17.80 14.63
C SER A 28 -15.00 16.77 13.49
N ARG A 29 -14.06 16.69 12.55
CA ARG A 29 -14.08 15.84 11.35
C ARG A 29 -13.12 14.64 11.43
N ALA A 30 -12.39 14.47 12.53
CA ALA A 30 -11.40 13.40 12.69
C ALA A 30 -12.01 12.00 12.45
N GLY A 31 -13.25 11.77 12.86
CA GLY A 31 -13.98 10.52 12.61
C GLY A 31 -14.20 10.25 11.11
N ILE A 32 -14.52 11.28 10.32
CA ILE A 32 -14.70 11.16 8.87
C ILE A 32 -13.35 10.85 8.20
N ALA A 33 -12.29 11.58 8.58
CA ALA A 33 -10.95 11.38 8.03
C ALA A 33 -10.42 9.96 8.32
N SER A 34 -10.60 9.47 9.56
CA SER A 34 -10.29 8.09 9.92
C SER A 34 -11.12 7.07 9.12
N GLY A 35 -12.41 7.33 8.94
CA GLY A 35 -13.29 6.50 8.12
C GLY A 35 -12.81 6.39 6.67
N VAL A 36 -12.46 7.53 6.04
CA VAL A 36 -11.89 7.56 4.69
C VAL A 36 -10.57 6.79 4.63
N LEU A 37 -9.66 7.03 5.58
CA LEU A 37 -8.38 6.33 5.67
C LEU A 37 -8.55 4.81 5.80
N ASN A 38 -9.49 4.37 6.63
CA ASN A 38 -9.78 2.96 6.82
C ASN A 38 -10.39 2.32 5.58
N THR A 39 -11.32 3.00 4.90
CA THR A 39 -11.89 2.55 3.64
C THR A 39 -10.82 2.43 2.56
N ALA A 40 -9.93 3.43 2.44
CA ALA A 40 -8.82 3.39 1.50
C ALA A 40 -7.91 2.18 1.75
N ARG A 41 -7.59 1.86 3.01
CA ARG A 41 -6.83 0.65 3.36
C ARG A 41 -7.57 -0.63 2.99
N GLN A 42 -8.87 -0.72 3.23
CA GLN A 42 -9.67 -1.90 2.88
C GLN A 42 -9.70 -2.13 1.37
N VAL A 43 -9.93 -1.07 0.59
CA VAL A 43 -9.91 -1.13 -0.88
C VAL A 43 -8.53 -1.53 -1.38
N GLY A 44 -7.46 -0.92 -0.85
CA GLY A 44 -6.09 -1.28 -1.20
C GLY A 44 -5.76 -2.74 -0.86
N GLY A 45 -6.20 -3.21 0.30
CA GLY A 45 -6.05 -4.60 0.73
C GLY A 45 -6.79 -5.58 -0.20
N MET A 46 -8.05 -5.27 -0.56
CA MET A 46 -8.84 -6.06 -1.50
C MET A 46 -8.13 -6.18 -2.86
N LEU A 47 -7.73 -5.04 -3.45
CA LEU A 47 -7.05 -5.01 -4.75
C LEU A 47 -5.71 -5.76 -4.72
N GLY A 48 -4.95 -5.61 -3.64
CA GLY A 48 -3.68 -6.32 -3.46
C GLY A 48 -3.88 -7.83 -3.38
N VAL A 49 -4.85 -8.29 -2.59
CA VAL A 49 -5.16 -9.72 -2.44
C VAL A 49 -5.66 -10.32 -3.77
N GLU A 50 -6.58 -9.64 -4.46
CA GLU A 50 -7.12 -10.10 -5.75
C GLU A 50 -6.02 -10.20 -6.82
N THR A 51 -5.20 -9.15 -6.96
CA THR A 51 -4.14 -9.10 -7.98
C THR A 51 -3.07 -10.14 -7.71
N CYS A 52 -2.58 -10.24 -6.47
CA CYS A 52 -1.60 -11.25 -6.09
C CYS A 52 -2.16 -12.67 -6.25
N GLY A 53 -3.40 -12.90 -5.82
CA GLY A 53 -4.09 -14.18 -5.95
C GLY A 53 -4.28 -14.60 -7.40
N TYR A 54 -4.60 -13.66 -8.29
CA TYR A 54 -4.74 -13.91 -9.73
C TYR A 54 -3.44 -14.42 -10.36
N PHE A 55 -2.28 -13.87 -9.97
CA PHE A 55 -0.99 -14.30 -10.50
C PHE A 55 -0.56 -15.68 -10.02
N VAL A 56 -0.92 -16.07 -8.79
CA VAL A 56 -0.54 -17.36 -8.18
C VAL A 56 -1.63 -18.43 -8.26
N ARG A 57 -2.66 -18.22 -9.10
CA ARG A 57 -3.82 -19.12 -9.22
C ARG A 57 -3.48 -20.53 -9.69
N ASP A 58 -2.37 -20.68 -10.42
CA ASP A 58 -1.92 -21.96 -10.95
C ASP A 58 -1.01 -22.66 -9.92
N THR A 59 -1.30 -23.93 -9.65
CA THR A 59 -0.62 -24.74 -8.62
C THR A 59 0.54 -25.57 -9.18
N ALA A 60 0.77 -25.57 -10.50
CA ALA A 60 1.95 -26.19 -11.08
C ALA A 60 3.21 -25.44 -10.61
N SER A 61 4.22 -26.16 -10.09
CA SER A 61 5.40 -25.59 -9.43
C SER A 61 6.09 -24.47 -10.24
N THR A 62 6.27 -24.65 -11.55
CA THR A 62 6.88 -23.65 -12.43
C THR A 62 6.00 -22.42 -12.65
N ALA A 63 4.69 -22.63 -12.85
CA ALA A 63 3.72 -21.55 -13.04
C ALA A 63 3.53 -20.73 -11.75
N PHE A 64 3.48 -21.41 -10.61
CA PHE A 64 3.39 -20.79 -9.29
C PHE A 64 4.60 -19.88 -9.02
N MET A 65 5.82 -20.36 -9.24
CA MET A 65 7.03 -19.56 -9.03
C MET A 65 7.09 -18.34 -9.97
N HIS A 66 6.66 -18.51 -11.23
CA HIS A 66 6.54 -17.38 -12.16
C HIS A 66 5.50 -16.35 -11.68
N GLY A 67 4.34 -16.81 -11.22
CA GLY A 67 3.29 -15.97 -10.62
C GLY A 67 3.78 -15.20 -9.39
N MET A 68 4.56 -15.84 -8.52
CA MET A 68 5.17 -15.20 -7.37
C MET A 68 6.13 -14.06 -7.77
N HIS A 69 6.96 -14.29 -8.80
CA HIS A 69 7.87 -13.27 -9.31
C HIS A 69 7.11 -12.09 -9.92
N LEU A 70 6.07 -12.36 -10.72
CA LEU A 70 5.22 -11.31 -11.29
C LEU A 70 4.51 -10.50 -10.19
N SER A 71 3.98 -11.17 -9.17
CA SER A 71 3.35 -10.52 -8.02
C SER A 71 4.30 -9.56 -7.31
N LEU A 72 5.55 -9.98 -7.07
CA LEU A 72 6.59 -9.13 -6.48
C LEU A 72 6.94 -7.93 -7.37
N ILE A 73 7.11 -8.14 -8.68
CA ILE A 73 7.40 -7.06 -9.63
C ILE A 73 6.27 -6.04 -9.64
N VAL A 74 5.02 -6.49 -9.71
CA VAL A 74 3.85 -5.60 -9.69
C VAL A 74 3.77 -4.83 -8.38
N ALA A 75 3.99 -5.48 -7.23
CA ALA A 75 4.02 -4.81 -5.94
C ALA A 75 5.10 -3.71 -5.89
N VAL A 76 6.30 -4.00 -6.38
CA VAL A 76 7.41 -3.02 -6.46
C VAL A 76 7.02 -1.84 -7.36
N VAL A 77 6.49 -2.10 -8.56
CA VAL A 77 6.06 -1.05 -9.49
C VAL A 77 4.99 -0.15 -8.86
N VAL A 78 3.97 -0.74 -8.24
CA VAL A 78 2.89 0.01 -7.58
C VAL A 78 3.42 0.87 -6.42
N LEU A 79 4.33 0.32 -5.59
CA LEU A 79 4.96 1.07 -4.51
C LEU A 79 5.83 2.22 -5.03
N PHE A 80 6.61 2.01 -6.09
CA PHE A 80 7.42 3.06 -6.73
C PHE A 80 6.55 4.15 -7.34
N LEU A 81 5.46 3.80 -8.02
CA LEU A 81 4.49 4.77 -8.55
C LEU A 81 3.84 5.57 -7.42
N GLY A 82 3.43 4.92 -6.33
CA GLY A 82 2.90 5.58 -5.15
C GLY A 82 3.91 6.54 -4.50
N ALA A 83 5.17 6.14 -4.41
CA ALA A 83 6.25 6.99 -3.91
C ALA A 83 6.50 8.20 -4.82
N ALA A 84 6.55 7.99 -6.14
CA ALA A 84 6.70 9.06 -7.12
C ALA A 84 5.52 10.05 -7.07
N LEU A 85 4.28 9.55 -7.05
CA LEU A 85 3.08 10.37 -6.91
C LEU A 85 3.10 11.18 -5.62
N SER A 86 3.48 10.56 -4.49
CA SER A 86 3.60 11.24 -3.21
C SER A 86 4.67 12.34 -3.27
N PHE A 87 5.83 12.03 -3.84
CA PHE A 87 6.93 12.99 -3.98
C PHE A 87 6.50 14.18 -4.85
N PHE A 88 5.99 13.95 -6.06
CA PHE A 88 5.59 15.01 -6.97
C PHE A 88 4.36 15.80 -6.50
N CYS A 89 3.42 15.17 -5.78
CA CYS A 89 2.23 15.87 -5.30
C CYS A 89 2.54 16.72 -4.06
N LEU A 90 3.35 16.21 -3.13
CA LEU A 90 3.78 16.97 -1.94
C LEU A 90 4.72 18.12 -2.28
N ASP A 91 5.60 17.95 -3.28
CA ASP A 91 6.50 19.01 -3.74
C ASP A 91 5.73 20.15 -4.41
N ARG A 92 4.57 19.86 -5.00
CA ARG A 92 3.70 20.86 -5.66
C ARG A 92 2.88 21.71 -4.68
N GLU A 93 2.75 21.28 -3.43
CA GLU A 93 2.05 21.99 -2.35
C GLU A 93 3.01 22.71 -1.38
N ARG A 94 4.33 22.56 -1.56
CA ARG A 94 5.37 23.37 -0.91
C ARG A 94 5.78 24.55 -1.77
#